data_AF-U6D4M0-F1
#
_entry.id   AF-U6D4M0-F1
#
_cell.length_a   1.000
_cell.length_b   1.000
_cell.length_c   1.000
_cell.angle_alpha   90.00
_cell.angle_beta   90.00
_cell.angle_gamma   90.00
#
_symmetry.space_group_name_H-M   'P 1'
#
loop_
_entity.id
_entity.type
_entity.pdbx_description
1 polymer ?
#
loop_
_entity_poly.entity_id
_entity_poly.type
_entity_poly.pdbx_seq_one_letter_code
_entity_poly.pdbx_strand_id
1 'polypeptide(L)'
;QLPITNFNRDWQDGKALGALVDNCAPGLCPDWEAWDPNQPVQNAREAMQQADDWLGVPQVIAPEEIVDPNVDEHSVMTYLS
;
A
#
# COMPACT_ATOMS: atom_id res chain seq x y z
N GLN A 1 -4.52 -4.14 -14.35
CA GLN A 1 -3.36 -4.88 -13.80
C GLN A 1 -2.22 -3.90 -13.63
N LEU A 2 -1.79 -3.65 -12.40
CA LEU A 2 -0.54 -2.93 -12.12
C LEU A 2 0.62 -3.93 -12.27
N PRO A 3 1.63 -3.67 -13.11
CA PRO A 3 2.81 -4.53 -13.18
C PRO A 3 3.67 -4.30 -11.92
N ILE A 4 3.58 -5.22 -10.95
CA ILE A 4 4.43 -5.23 -9.76
C ILE A 4 5.60 -6.19 -10.00
N THR A 5 6.81 -5.66 -9.92
CA THR A 5 8.08 -6.33 -10.23
C THR A 5 9.15 -6.15 -9.14
N ASN A 6 8.92 -5.26 -8.18
CA ASN A 6 9.80 -5.00 -7.05
C ASN A 6 9.02 -4.75 -5.74
N PHE A 7 9.75 -4.62 -4.63
CA PHE A 7 9.22 -4.29 -3.30
C PHE A 7 9.69 -2.92 -2.82
N ASN A 8 9.83 -1.96 -3.74
CA ASN A 8 10.16 -0.57 -3.42
C ASN A 8 9.32 0.40 -4.27
N ARG A 9 9.79 0.72 -5.47
CA ARG A 9 9.26 1.74 -6.37
C ARG A 9 7.82 1.48 -6.77
N ASP A 10 7.44 0.23 -6.96
CA ASP A 10 6.09 -0.11 -7.41
C ASP A 10 5.03 0.13 -6.32
N TRP A 11 5.46 0.35 -5.08
CA TRP A 11 4.61 0.64 -3.92
C TRP A 11 4.66 2.11 -3.50
N GLN A 12 5.56 2.91 -4.08
CA GLN A 12 5.84 4.29 -3.64
C GLN A 12 4.67 5.26 -3.83
N ASP A 13 3.78 5.05 -4.80
CA ASP A 13 2.63 5.93 -5.00
C ASP A 13 1.43 5.58 -4.11
N GLY A 14 1.53 4.49 -3.32
CA GLY A 14 0.50 3.96 -2.44
C GLY A 14 -0.71 3.33 -3.16
N LYS A 15 -0.80 3.39 -4.50
CA LYS A 15 -1.94 2.84 -5.25
C LYS A 15 -1.90 1.33 -5.32
N ALA A 16 -0.70 0.75 -5.39
CA ALA A 16 -0.54 -0.70 -5.34
C ALA A 16 -1.04 -1.30 -4.01
N LEU A 17 -0.91 -0.57 -2.89
CA LEU A 17 -1.48 -0.96 -1.60
C LEU A 17 -3.01 -0.93 -1.66
N GLY A 18 -3.61 0.13 -2.18
CA GLY A 18 -5.07 0.21 -2.36
C GLY A 18 -5.61 -0.91 -3.25
N ALA A 19 -4.93 -1.18 -4.37
CA ALA A 19 -5.28 -2.27 -5.26
C ALA A 19 -5.20 -3.65 -4.57
N LEU A 20 -4.19 -3.87 -3.73
CA LEU A 20 -4.03 -5.11 -2.99
C LEU A 20 -5.15 -5.29 -1.95
N VAL A 21 -5.43 -4.25 -1.17
CA VAL A 21 -6.46 -4.27 -0.11
C VAL A 21 -7.85 -4.47 -0.71
N ASP A 22 -8.19 -3.77 -1.79
CA ASP A 22 -9.49 -3.94 -2.47
C ASP A 22 -9.61 -5.31 -3.14
N ASN A 23 -8.52 -5.91 -3.62
CA ASN A 23 -8.53 -7.27 -4.14
C ASN A 23 -8.77 -8.31 -3.02
N CYS A 24 -8.18 -8.09 -1.83
CA CYS A 24 -8.42 -8.93 -0.66
C CYS A 24 -9.87 -8.85 -0.16
N ALA A 25 -10.46 -7.65 -0.12
CA ALA A 25 -11.86 -7.44 0.21
C ALA A 25 -12.44 -6.28 -0.62
N PRO A 26 -13.17 -6.59 -1.71
CA PRO A 26 -13.74 -5.56 -2.58
C PRO A 26 -14.65 -4.60 -1.83
N GLY A 27 -14.39 -3.30 -2.01
CA GLY A 27 -15.11 -2.21 -1.34
C GLY A 27 -14.32 -1.54 -0.21
N LEU A 28 -13.13 -2.04 0.16
CA LEU A 28 -12.28 -1.37 1.14
C LEU A 28 -11.53 -0.18 0.53
N CYS A 29 -11.06 -0.28 -0.71
CA CYS A 29 -10.39 0.81 -1.43
C CYS A 29 -10.91 0.90 -2.87
N PRO A 30 -12.23 1.05 -3.11
CA PRO A 30 -12.84 0.83 -4.42
C PRO A 30 -12.42 1.84 -5.50
N ASP A 31 -11.90 3.00 -5.11
CA ASP A 31 -11.47 4.10 -5.98
C ASP A 31 -9.94 4.21 -6.07
N TRP A 32 -9.20 3.17 -5.68
CA TRP A 32 -7.74 3.15 -5.72
C TRP A 32 -7.15 3.53 -7.09
N GLU A 33 -7.84 3.20 -8.19
CA GLU A 33 -7.42 3.58 -9.54
C GLU A 33 -7.43 5.10 -9.78
N ALA A 34 -8.30 5.83 -9.10
CA ALA A 34 -8.49 7.28 -9.23
C ALA A 34 -7.62 8.09 -8.26
N TRP A 35 -6.94 7.46 -7.31
CA TRP A 35 -6.08 8.15 -6.34
C TRP A 35 -4.94 8.93 -7.01
N ASP A 36 -4.59 10.07 -6.41
CA ASP A 36 -3.52 10.96 -6.86
C ASP A 36 -2.16 10.35 -6.52
N PRO A 37 -1.32 9.99 -7.51
CA PRO A 37 -0.01 9.41 -7.26
C PRO A 37 0.97 10.38 -6.58
N ASN A 38 0.66 11.68 -6.53
CA ASN A 38 1.46 12.68 -5.82
C ASN A 38 1.10 12.79 -4.32
N GLN A 39 0.15 11.99 -3.84
CA GLN A 39 -0.23 11.92 -2.43
C GLN A 39 0.06 10.53 -1.84
N PRO A 40 1.32 10.05 -1.93
CA PRO A 40 1.66 8.66 -1.64
C PRO A 40 1.39 8.27 -0.19
N VAL A 41 1.72 9.14 0.76
CA VAL A 41 1.50 8.91 2.20
C VAL A 41 0.01 8.80 2.51
N GLN A 42 -0.83 9.61 1.85
CA GLN A 42 -2.28 9.53 2.05
C GLN A 42 -2.83 8.21 1.51
N ASN A 43 -2.45 7.85 0.28
CA ASN A 43 -2.85 6.60 -0.37
C ASN A 43 -2.44 5.38 0.47
N ALA A 44 -1.19 5.35 0.91
CA ALA A 44 -0.66 4.28 1.76
C ALA A 44 -1.39 4.22 3.10
N ARG A 45 -1.59 5.36 3.76
CA ARG A 45 -2.28 5.43 5.05
C ARG A 45 -3.70 4.91 4.95
N GLU A 46 -4.43 5.28 3.91
CA GLU A 46 -5.81 4.82 3.69
C GLU A 46 -5.86 3.31 3.47
N ALA A 47 -5.02 2.77 2.56
CA ALA A 47 -4.97 1.34 2.30
C ALA A 47 -4.54 0.53 3.53
N MET A 48 -3.45 0.94 4.20
CA MET A 48 -2.89 0.22 5.35
C MET A 48 -3.83 0.25 6.56
N GLN A 49 -4.55 1.36 6.79
CA GLN A 49 -5.53 1.44 7.85
C GLN A 49 -6.73 0.53 7.59
N GLN A 50 -7.21 0.48 6.35
CA GLN A 50 -8.29 -0.44 5.97
C GLN A 50 -7.86 -1.91 6.11
N ALA A 51 -6.61 -2.23 5.79
CA ALA A 51 -6.04 -3.57 6.00
C ALA A 51 -5.96 -3.93 7.49
N ASP A 52 -5.58 -3.00 8.36
CA ASP A 52 -5.53 -3.19 9.81
C ASP A 52 -6.93 -3.45 10.38
N ASP A 53 -7.85 -2.52 10.13
CA ASP A 53 -9.19 -2.52 10.73
C ASP A 53 -10.07 -3.69 10.26
N TRP A 54 -9.94 -4.10 8.99
CA TRP A 54 -10.86 -5.06 8.37
C TRP A 54 -10.23 -6.39 8.00
N LEU A 55 -8.92 -6.42 7.71
CA LEU A 55 -8.21 -7.64 7.33
C LEU A 55 -7.32 -8.17 8.46
N GLY A 56 -7.15 -7.41 9.55
CA GLY A 56 -6.31 -7.78 10.69
C GLY A 56 -4.81 -7.77 10.34
N VAL A 57 -4.39 -6.93 9.38
CA VAL A 57 -2.99 -6.80 8.95
C VAL A 57 -2.34 -5.65 9.74
N PRO A 58 -1.51 -5.94 10.76
CA PRO A 58 -0.92 -4.90 11.58
C PRO A 58 0.11 -4.07 10.80
N GLN A 59 0.10 -2.75 11.04
CA GLN A 59 1.06 -1.81 10.45
C GLN A 59 2.44 -1.92 11.11
N VAL A 60 3.22 -2.93 10.72
CA VAL A 60 4.60 -3.13 11.19
C VAL A 60 5.63 -2.17 10.56
N ILE A 61 5.21 -1.46 9.51
CA ILE A 61 5.92 -0.37 8.84
C ILE A 61 4.95 0.83 8.78
N ALA A 62 5.43 2.06 8.91
CA ALA A 62 4.57 3.23 8.80
C ALA A 62 4.23 3.56 7.32
N PRO A 63 3.09 4.21 7.05
CA PRO A 63 2.76 4.69 5.71
C PRO A 63 3.79 5.63 5.09
N GLU A 64 4.47 6.45 5.91
CA GLU A 64 5.56 7.32 5.47
C GLU A 64 6.81 6.55 5.06
N GLU A 65 7.07 5.40 5.71
CA GLU A 65 8.26 4.59 5.46
C GLU A 65 8.09 3.73 4.22
N ILE A 66 6.91 3.12 4.01
CA ILE A 66 6.66 2.25 2.85
C ILE A 66 6.74 3.01 1.51
N VAL A 67 6.42 4.30 1.52
CA VAL A 67 6.49 5.16 0.33
C VAL A 67 7.79 5.95 0.21
N ASP A 68 8.74 5.76 1.14
CA ASP A 68 10.02 6.45 1.07
C ASP A 68 10.79 6.02 -0.19
N PRO A 69 11.35 6.96 -0.97
CA PRO A 69 12.17 6.65 -2.13
C PRO A 69 13.35 5.70 -1.87
N ASN A 70 13.82 5.65 -0.62
CA ASN A 70 14.96 4.88 -0.13
C ASN A 70 14.53 3.73 0.80
N VAL A 71 13.25 3.35 0.79
CA VAL A 71 12.75 2.22 1.58
C VAL A 71 13.53 0.94 1.25
N ASP A 72 13.85 0.17 2.29
CA ASP A 72 14.48 -1.15 2.13
C ASP A 72 13.43 -2.19 1.68
N GLU A 73 13.76 -2.95 0.63
CA GLU A 73 12.83 -3.95 0.07
C GLU A 73 12.43 -5.02 1.09
N HIS A 74 13.32 -5.41 2.03
CA HIS A 74 12.96 -6.40 3.04
C HIS A 74 11.93 -5.86 4.04
N SER A 75 11.97 -4.57 4.35
CA SER A 75 10.94 -3.93 5.20
C SER A 75 9.57 -3.99 4.54
N VAL A 76 9.49 -3.67 3.25
CA VAL A 76 8.24 -3.75 2.47
C VAL A 76 7.76 -5.20 2.33
N MET A 77 8.67 -6.14 2.04
CA MET A 77 8.35 -7.57 1.99
C MET A 77 7.81 -8.09 3.32
N THR A 78 8.36 -7.64 4.45
CA THR A 78 7.92 -8.07 5.79
C THR A 78 6.48 -7.63 6.08
N TYR A 79 6.07 -6.48 5.55
CA TYR A 79 4.69 -6.03 5.67
C TYR A 79 3.74 -6.78 4.72
N LEU A 80 4.19 -7.15 3.53
CA LEU A 80 3.38 -7.77 2.48
C LEU A 80 3.38 -9.32 2.48
N SER A 81 4.12 -9.95 3.39
CA SER A 81 4.31 -11.42 3.45
C SER A 81 3.13 -12.18 4.03
#